data_AF-A0A2Z2NBX8-F1
#
_entry.id   AF-A0A2Z2NBX8-F1
#
_cell.length_a   1.000
_cell.length_b   1.000
_cell.length_c   1.000
_cell.angle_alpha   90.00
_cell.angle_beta   90.00
_cell.angle_gamma   90.00
#
_symmetry.space_group_name_H-M   'P 1'
#
loop_
_entity.id
_entity.type
_entity.pdbx_description
1 polymer ?
#
loop_
_entity_poly.entity_id
_entity_poly.type
_entity_poly.pdbx_seq_one_letter_code
_entity_poly.pdbx_strand_id
1 'polypeptide(L)'
;MKKLVGNVLLTVGLVAGAITAARMPPMWGGLAVSLAVMGAGIVLRRQGAKEELHRAAQSGTGGVRELERLLTDAIGRIEKIMDAPAEKVTAELTKILEELDEFAEKAQPLRIEGLMTYGTIMSVFSKGERALNRAWSAFADGYEEEGRRYLRYGYDDLKETLSAVKALKV
;
A
#
# COMPACT_ATOMS: atom_id res chain seq x y z
N MET A 1 -14.63 -14.55 5.93
CA MET A 1 -15.72 -15.32 5.27
C MET A 1 -16.56 -14.49 4.30
N LYS A 2 -17.05 -13.29 4.67
CA LYS A 2 -17.89 -12.44 3.80
C LYS A 2 -17.31 -12.16 2.40
N LYS A 3 -15.99 -11.92 2.31
CA LYS A 3 -15.26 -11.72 1.04
C LYS A 3 -15.31 -12.95 0.12
N LEU A 4 -15.10 -14.14 0.69
CA LEU A 4 -15.15 -15.41 -0.05
C LEU A 4 -16.59 -15.69 -0.54
N VAL A 5 -17.58 -15.51 0.33
CA VAL A 5 -19.01 -15.62 -0.04
C VAL A 5 -19.37 -14.63 -1.14
N GLY A 6 -18.90 -13.38 -1.04
CA GLY A 6 -19.09 -12.37 -2.08
C GLY A 6 -18.48 -12.78 -3.43
N ASN A 7 -17.27 -13.36 -3.43
CA ASN A 7 -16.64 -13.87 -4.65
C ASN A 7 -17.42 -15.00 -5.30
N VAL A 8 -17.92 -15.95 -4.49
CA VAL A 8 -18.74 -17.06 -5.00
C VAL A 8 -20.03 -16.53 -5.64
N LEU A 9 -20.73 -15.60 -4.98
CA LEU A 9 -21.95 -15.00 -5.52
C LEU A 9 -21.70 -14.22 -6.82
N LEU A 10 -20.57 -13.52 -6.92
CA LEU A 10 -20.17 -12.84 -8.16
C LEU A 10 -19.98 -13.83 -9.30
N THR A 11 -19.24 -14.93 -9.07
CA THR A 11 -19.01 -15.95 -10.10
C THR A 11 -20.30 -16.63 -10.52
N VAL A 12 -21.14 -17.02 -9.56
CA VAL A 12 -22.44 -17.67 -9.83
C VAL A 12 -23.36 -16.75 -10.61
N GLY A 13 -23.49 -15.49 -10.18
CA GLY A 13 -24.33 -14.51 -10.87
C GLY A 13 -23.82 -14.17 -12.27
N LEU A 14 -22.50 -14.10 -12.47
CA LEU A 14 -21.91 -13.88 -13.79
C LEU A 14 -22.22 -15.04 -14.75
N VAL A 15 -21.97 -16.28 -14.32
CA VAL A 15 -22.20 -17.48 -15.13
C VAL A 15 -23.68 -17.65 -15.45
N ALA A 16 -24.56 -17.51 -14.45
CA ALA A 16 -26.01 -17.59 -14.66
C ALA A 16 -26.53 -16.45 -15.56
N GLY A 17 -25.99 -15.24 -15.39
CA GLY A 17 -26.31 -14.09 -16.23
C GLY A 17 -25.93 -14.33 -17.69
N ALA A 18 -24.74 -14.87 -17.94
CA ALA A 18 -24.29 -15.22 -19.28
C ALA A 18 -25.20 -16.29 -19.94
N ILE A 19 -25.55 -17.35 -19.21
CA ILE A 19 -26.43 -18.41 -19.71
C ILE A 19 -27.83 -17.86 -20.03
N THR A 20 -28.39 -17.04 -19.15
CA THR A 20 -29.76 -16.50 -19.31
C THR A 20 -29.85 -15.46 -20.42
N ALA A 21 -28.79 -14.66 -20.61
CA ALA A 21 -28.68 -13.67 -21.68
C ALA A 21 -28.42 -14.30 -23.06
N ALA A 22 -27.66 -15.40 -23.13
CA ALA A 22 -27.30 -16.05 -24.40
C ALA A 22 -28.46 -16.84 -25.05
N ARG A 23 -29.57 -17.07 -24.34
CA ARG A 23 -30.75 -17.74 -24.91
C ARG A 23 -31.51 -16.84 -25.88
N MET A 24 -32.16 -17.46 -26.86
CA MET A 24 -33.04 -16.78 -27.82
C MET A 24 -34.46 -17.37 -27.74
N PRO A 25 -35.48 -16.60 -27.30
CA PRO A 25 -35.35 -15.26 -26.72
C PRO A 25 -34.65 -15.28 -25.34
N PRO A 26 -34.03 -14.16 -24.92
CA PRO A 26 -33.36 -14.08 -23.62
C PRO A 26 -34.31 -14.31 -22.45
N MET A 27 -33.82 -14.98 -21.42
CA MET A 27 -34.58 -15.18 -20.19
C MET A 27 -34.44 -13.96 -19.27
N TRP A 28 -35.18 -12.89 -19.57
CA TRP A 28 -35.11 -11.61 -18.84
C TRP A 28 -35.27 -11.74 -17.32
N GLY A 29 -36.18 -12.60 -16.84
CA GLY A 29 -36.34 -12.87 -15.41
C GLY A 29 -35.09 -13.52 -14.79
N GLY A 30 -34.49 -14.48 -15.48
CA GLY A 30 -33.25 -15.13 -15.05
C GLY A 30 -32.05 -14.16 -15.04
N LEU A 31 -32.00 -13.26 -16.03
CA LEU A 31 -30.99 -12.21 -16.08
C LEU A 31 -31.13 -11.23 -14.89
N ALA A 32 -32.36 -10.80 -14.58
CA ALA A 32 -32.63 -9.91 -13.45
C ALA A 32 -32.21 -10.54 -12.10
N VAL A 33 -32.53 -11.82 -11.88
CA VAL A 33 -32.09 -12.57 -10.69
C VAL A 33 -30.57 -12.66 -10.63
N SER A 34 -29.91 -12.95 -11.76
CA SER A 34 -28.45 -13.06 -11.84
C SER A 34 -27.75 -11.73 -11.50
N LEU A 35 -28.30 -10.60 -11.98
CA LEU A 35 -27.83 -9.26 -11.62
C LEU A 35 -28.01 -8.97 -10.13
N ALA A 36 -29.15 -9.34 -9.53
CA ALA A 36 -29.38 -9.17 -8.10
C ALA A 36 -28.38 -9.98 -7.25
N VAL A 37 -28.10 -11.22 -7.64
CA VAL A 37 -27.10 -12.09 -7.00
C VAL A 37 -25.70 -11.45 -7.09
N MET A 38 -25.32 -10.94 -8.27
CA MET A 38 -24.06 -10.19 -8.41
C MET A 38 -24.03 -8.96 -7.49
N GLY A 39 -25.12 -8.18 -7.45
CA GLY A 39 -25.23 -7.01 -6.56
C GLY A 39 -25.00 -7.36 -5.09
N ALA A 40 -25.65 -8.43 -4.60
CA ALA A 40 -25.43 -8.94 -3.26
C ALA A 40 -23.97 -9.38 -3.03
N GLY A 41 -23.36 -10.05 -4.03
CA GLY A 41 -21.95 -10.43 -4.01
C GLY A 41 -21.00 -9.23 -3.87
N ILE A 42 -21.26 -8.13 -4.60
CA ILE A 42 -20.49 -6.88 -4.50
C ILE A 42 -20.59 -6.31 -3.07
N VAL A 43 -21.80 -6.25 -2.51
CA VAL A 43 -22.03 -5.70 -1.17
C VAL A 43 -21.28 -6.51 -0.11
N LEU A 44 -21.41 -7.85 -0.13
CA LEU A 44 -20.73 -8.73 0.83
C LEU A 44 -19.20 -8.70 0.68
N ARG A 45 -18.69 -8.63 -0.55
CA ARG A 45 -17.25 -8.48 -0.81
C ARG A 45 -16.74 -7.15 -0.27
N ARG A 46 -17.46 -6.04 -0.50
CA ARG A 46 -17.10 -4.71 0.01
C ARG A 46 -17.10 -4.66 1.54
N GLN A 47 -18.09 -5.27 2.18
CA GLN A 47 -18.14 -5.36 3.65
C GLN A 47 -16.96 -6.16 4.19
N GLY A 48 -16.65 -7.33 3.62
CA GLY A 48 -15.51 -8.14 4.03
C GLY A 48 -14.17 -7.42 3.89
N ALA A 49 -13.97 -6.67 2.80
CA ALA A 49 -12.75 -5.88 2.61
C ALA A 49 -12.62 -4.74 3.63
N LYS A 50 -13.72 -4.04 3.95
CA LYS A 50 -13.72 -3.03 5.01
C LYS A 50 -13.40 -3.62 6.38
N GLU A 51 -13.97 -4.78 6.71
CA GLU A 51 -13.71 -5.48 7.97
C GLU A 51 -12.24 -5.89 8.12
N GLU A 52 -11.60 -6.37 7.04
CA GLU A 52 -10.16 -6.69 7.04
C GLU A 52 -9.31 -5.45 7.33
N LEU A 53 -9.62 -4.33 6.67
CA LEU A 53 -8.92 -3.06 6.91
C LEU A 53 -9.11 -2.54 8.33
N HIS A 54 -10.34 -2.58 8.86
CA HIS A 54 -10.62 -2.16 10.24
C HIS A 54 -9.94 -3.05 11.26
N ARG A 55 -9.88 -4.36 11.02
CA ARG A 55 -9.15 -5.29 11.90
C ARG A 55 -7.67 -4.98 11.91
N ALA A 56 -7.06 -4.74 10.75
CA ALA A 56 -5.65 -4.37 10.64
C ALA A 56 -5.34 -3.03 11.34
N ALA A 57 -6.27 -2.07 11.27
CA ALA A 57 -6.17 -0.82 12.04
C ALA A 57 -6.26 -1.06 13.56
N GLN A 58 -7.17 -1.95 14.00
CA GLN A 58 -7.39 -2.24 15.43
C GLN A 58 -6.31 -3.12 16.06
N SER A 59 -5.69 -4.03 15.29
CA SER A 59 -4.62 -4.91 15.78
C SER A 59 -3.29 -4.18 16.00
N GLY A 60 -3.18 -2.91 15.60
CA GLY A 60 -1.94 -2.13 15.72
C GLY A 60 -0.82 -2.58 14.78
N THR A 61 -1.09 -3.53 13.88
CA THR A 61 -0.14 -4.07 12.90
C THR A 61 -0.01 -3.20 11.64
N GLY A 62 -0.65 -2.02 11.63
CA GLY A 62 -0.64 -1.06 10.54
C GLY A 62 -1.37 0.23 10.90
N GLY A 63 -1.45 1.16 9.95
CA GLY A 63 -2.05 2.49 10.16
C GLY A 63 -1.07 3.53 10.72
N VAL A 64 -1.59 4.70 11.07
CA VAL A 64 -0.79 5.93 11.28
C VAL A 64 0.37 5.75 12.28
N ARG A 65 0.13 5.10 13.42
CA ARG A 65 1.17 4.94 14.47
C ARG A 65 2.33 4.06 14.03
N GLU A 66 2.05 2.95 13.37
CA GLU A 66 3.09 2.02 12.92
C GLU A 66 3.90 2.62 11.77
N LEU A 67 3.25 3.34 10.84
CA LEU A 67 3.94 4.08 9.78
C LEU A 67 4.83 5.19 10.35
N GLU A 68 4.34 5.93 11.35
CA GLU A 68 5.12 6.96 12.03
C GLU A 68 6.36 6.37 12.70
N ARG A 69 6.22 5.23 13.38
CA ARG A 69 7.35 4.51 14.00
C ARG A 69 8.36 4.08 12.95
N LEU A 70 7.92 3.37 11.91
CA LEU A 70 8.77 2.88 10.83
C LEU A 70 9.54 4.00 10.14
N LEU A 71 8.86 5.09 9.79
CA LEU A 71 9.49 6.26 9.16
C LEU A 71 10.46 6.97 10.11
N THR A 72 10.11 7.13 11.40
CA THR A 72 10.99 7.78 12.38
C THR A 72 12.28 6.97 12.58
N ASP A 73 12.15 5.65 12.70
CA ASP A 73 13.28 4.73 12.84
C ASP A 73 14.18 4.78 11.59
N ALA A 74 13.59 4.69 10.38
CA ALA A 74 14.33 4.78 9.12
C ALA A 74 15.05 6.13 8.94
N ILE A 75 14.36 7.25 9.17
CA ILE A 75 14.92 8.61 9.08
C ILE A 75 16.09 8.77 10.06
N GLY A 76 15.93 8.32 11.31
CA GLY A 76 16.99 8.40 12.32
C GLY A 76 18.20 7.54 12.00
N ARG A 77 18.03 6.42 11.28
CA ARG A 77 19.13 5.60 10.79
C ARG A 77 19.83 6.23 9.60
N ILE A 78 19.07 6.78 8.64
CA ILE A 78 19.63 7.50 7.47
C ILE A 78 20.48 8.70 7.93
N GLU A 79 20.00 9.45 8.92
CA GLU A 79 20.73 10.59 9.48
C GLU A 79 22.12 10.19 10.02
N LYS A 80 22.23 9.02 10.66
CA LYS A 80 23.50 8.51 11.20
C LYS A 80 24.49 8.03 10.12
N ILE A 81 24.03 7.78 8.91
CA ILE A 81 24.87 7.29 7.80
C ILE A 81 25.13 8.34 6.73
N MET A 82 24.59 9.55 6.88
CA MET A 82 24.68 10.63 5.88
C MET A 82 26.12 10.96 5.48
N ASP A 83 27.03 10.97 6.45
CA ASP A 83 28.46 11.27 6.29
C ASP A 83 29.35 10.02 6.46
N ALA A 84 28.76 8.82 6.45
CA ALA A 84 29.51 7.59 6.61
C ALA A 84 30.27 7.19 5.32
N PRO A 85 31.26 6.28 5.43
CA PRO A 85 31.89 5.65 4.28
C PRO A 85 30.89 4.82 3.47
N ALA A 86 31.06 4.75 2.14
CA ALA A 86 30.15 4.10 1.21
C ALA A 86 29.75 2.67 1.63
N GLU A 87 30.71 1.86 2.09
CA GLU A 87 30.49 0.48 2.56
C GLU A 87 29.50 0.40 3.74
N LYS A 88 29.57 1.36 4.66
CA LYS A 88 28.65 1.45 5.79
C LYS A 88 27.27 1.94 5.35
N VAL A 89 27.23 2.85 4.38
CA VAL A 89 25.99 3.37 3.82
C VAL A 89 25.22 2.27 3.10
N THR A 90 25.86 1.49 2.24
CA THR A 90 25.21 0.38 1.51
C THR A 90 24.67 -0.67 2.46
N ALA A 91 25.47 -1.10 3.44
CA ALA A 91 25.06 -2.12 4.41
C ALA A 91 23.84 -1.68 5.26
N GLU A 92 23.78 -0.42 5.66
CA GLU A 92 22.62 0.09 6.40
C GLU A 92 21.42 0.38 5.50
N LEU A 93 21.63 0.89 4.28
CA LEU A 93 20.55 1.10 3.31
C LEU A 93 19.88 -0.21 2.92
N THR A 94 20.60 -1.33 2.78
CA THR A 94 19.99 -2.65 2.53
C THR A 94 18.95 -2.97 3.59
N LYS A 95 19.31 -2.85 4.87
CA LYS A 95 18.39 -3.14 5.99
C LYS A 95 17.22 -2.16 6.05
N ILE A 96 17.48 -0.88 5.78
CA ILE A 96 16.44 0.15 5.78
C ILE A 96 15.44 -0.13 4.65
N LEU A 97 15.90 -0.49 3.45
CA LEU A 97 15.04 -0.82 2.31
C LEU A 97 14.20 -2.07 2.59
N GLU A 98 14.79 -3.13 3.17
CA GLU A 98 14.06 -4.33 3.61
C GLU A 98 12.94 -4.00 4.62
N GLU A 99 13.18 -3.08 5.55
CA GLU A 99 12.15 -2.63 6.49
C GLU A 99 11.08 -1.76 5.82
N LEU A 100 11.47 -0.95 4.83
CA LEU A 100 10.55 -0.08 4.07
C LEU A 100 9.66 -0.88 3.12
N ASP A 101 10.03 -2.07 2.68
CA ASP A 101 9.19 -2.96 1.87
C ASP A 101 7.85 -3.27 2.55
N GLU A 102 7.83 -3.36 3.90
CA GLU A 102 6.60 -3.59 4.67
C GLU A 102 5.68 -2.36 4.72
N PHE A 103 6.15 -1.17 4.32
CA PHE A 103 5.40 0.08 4.46
C PHE A 103 4.08 0.03 3.68
N ALA A 104 4.08 -0.50 2.46
CA ALA A 104 2.90 -0.57 1.62
C ALA A 104 1.78 -1.44 2.23
N GLU A 105 2.16 -2.55 2.88
CA GLU A 105 1.24 -3.42 3.62
C GLU A 105 0.69 -2.70 4.86
N LYS A 106 1.59 -2.11 5.65
CA LYS A 106 1.23 -1.35 6.86
C LYS A 106 0.41 -0.10 6.57
N ALA A 107 0.46 0.43 5.35
CA ALA A 107 -0.32 1.58 4.91
C ALA A 107 -1.72 1.23 4.41
N GLN A 108 -2.03 -0.05 4.12
CA GLN A 108 -3.35 -0.46 3.65
C GLN A 108 -4.52 0.04 4.52
N PRO A 109 -4.43 0.04 5.87
CA PRO A 109 -5.49 0.54 6.74
C PRO A 109 -5.85 2.02 6.50
N LEU A 110 -4.95 2.84 5.98
CA LEU A 110 -5.24 4.25 5.65
C LEU A 110 -6.31 4.41 4.56
N ARG A 111 -6.62 3.34 3.80
CA ARG A 111 -7.70 3.36 2.81
C ARG A 111 -9.08 3.56 3.43
N ILE A 112 -9.21 3.38 4.75
CA ILE A 112 -10.42 3.72 5.53
C ILE A 112 -10.65 5.23 5.53
N GLU A 113 -9.59 6.02 5.70
CA GLU A 113 -9.61 7.49 5.69
C GLU A 113 -9.86 8.07 4.28
N GLY A 114 -9.67 7.24 3.25
CA GLY A 114 -9.98 7.56 1.87
C GLY A 114 -8.88 7.14 0.90
N LEU A 115 -9.29 6.78 -0.33
CA LEU A 115 -8.35 6.38 -1.39
C LEU A 115 -7.42 7.53 -1.80
N MET A 116 -7.90 8.78 -1.76
CA MET A 116 -7.09 9.96 -2.06
C MET A 116 -5.99 10.17 -1.02
N THR A 117 -6.33 10.02 0.26
CA THR A 117 -5.40 10.11 1.39
C THR A 117 -4.30 9.06 1.28
N TYR A 118 -4.70 7.80 1.11
CA TYR A 118 -3.76 6.70 0.88
C TYR A 118 -2.87 6.95 -0.34
N GLY A 119 -3.45 7.35 -1.47
CA GLY A 119 -2.71 7.62 -2.70
C GLY A 119 -1.69 8.76 -2.56
N THR A 120 -2.04 9.80 -1.81
CA THR A 120 -1.14 10.94 -1.54
C THR A 120 0.08 10.49 -0.75
N ILE A 121 -0.12 9.76 0.36
CA ILE A 121 0.98 9.26 1.19
C ILE A 121 1.87 8.29 0.41
N MET A 122 1.29 7.36 -0.35
CA MET A 122 2.06 6.41 -1.15
C MET A 122 2.85 7.09 -2.28
N SER A 123 2.32 8.19 -2.83
CA SER A 123 3.01 8.93 -3.88
C SER A 123 4.29 9.58 -3.36
N VAL A 124 4.24 10.24 -2.21
CA VAL A 124 5.41 10.85 -1.57
C VAL A 124 6.39 9.77 -1.11
N PHE A 125 5.90 8.70 -0.45
CA PHE A 125 6.72 7.58 -0.01
C PHE A 125 7.50 6.92 -1.15
N SER A 126 6.82 6.57 -2.25
CA SER A 126 7.45 5.89 -3.39
C SER A 126 8.50 6.73 -4.10
N LYS A 127 8.43 8.06 -3.97
CA LYS A 127 9.48 8.96 -4.47
C LYS A 127 10.75 8.82 -3.61
N GLY A 128 10.60 8.86 -2.29
CA GLY A 128 11.71 8.68 -1.36
C GLY A 128 12.35 7.29 -1.43
N GLU A 129 11.54 6.23 -1.46
CA GLU A 129 11.99 4.85 -1.63
C GLU A 129 12.81 4.65 -2.93
N ARG A 130 12.35 5.20 -4.06
CA ARG A 130 13.09 5.16 -5.33
C ARG A 130 14.40 5.94 -5.25
N ALA A 131 14.42 7.08 -4.57
CA ALA A 131 15.66 7.82 -4.35
C ALA A 131 16.65 7.02 -3.48
N LEU A 132 16.19 6.36 -2.41
CA LEU A 132 17.04 5.50 -1.58
C LEU A 132 17.56 4.28 -2.34
N ASN A 133 16.74 3.62 -3.16
CA ASN A 133 17.18 2.55 -4.04
C ASN A 133 18.28 3.03 -5.01
N ARG A 134 18.10 4.22 -5.60
CA ARG A 134 19.12 4.81 -6.48
C ARG A 134 20.40 5.18 -5.73
N ALA A 135 20.28 5.67 -4.50
CA ALA A 135 21.42 5.93 -3.64
C ALA A 135 22.20 4.64 -3.39
N TRP A 136 21.50 3.55 -3.03
CA TRP A 136 22.09 2.25 -2.81
C TRP A 136 22.86 1.75 -4.05
N SER A 137 22.23 1.79 -5.23
CA SER A 137 22.91 1.38 -6.48
C SER A 137 24.14 2.23 -6.76
N ALA A 138 24.04 3.55 -6.62
CA ALA A 138 25.16 4.44 -6.85
C ALA A 138 26.34 4.17 -5.90
N PHE A 139 26.08 3.92 -4.62
CA PHE A 139 27.15 3.55 -3.68
C PHE A 139 27.74 2.16 -3.98
N ALA A 140 26.91 1.18 -4.36
CA ALA A 140 27.37 -0.15 -4.73
C ALA A 140 28.28 -0.13 -5.97
N ASP A 141 28.00 0.78 -6.91
CA ASP A 141 28.77 0.96 -8.14
C ASP A 141 29.97 1.91 -7.99
N GLY A 142 30.17 2.52 -6.81
CA GLY A 142 31.28 3.44 -6.52
C GLY A 142 31.05 4.91 -6.92
N TYR A 143 29.82 5.28 -7.32
CA TYR A 143 29.43 6.66 -7.62
C TYR A 143 29.04 7.43 -6.35
N GLU A 144 30.01 7.75 -5.51
CA GLU A 144 29.78 8.33 -4.17
C GLU A 144 29.00 9.66 -4.17
N GLU A 145 29.36 10.58 -5.07
CA GLU A 145 28.68 11.89 -5.21
C GLU A 145 27.20 11.73 -5.58
N GLU A 146 26.88 10.80 -6.49
CA GLU A 146 25.49 10.49 -6.86
C GLU A 146 24.76 9.81 -5.69
N GLY A 147 25.42 8.85 -5.04
CA GLY A 147 24.91 8.16 -3.86
C GLY A 147 24.51 9.13 -2.76
N ARG A 148 25.39 10.08 -2.40
CA ARG A 148 25.13 11.10 -1.36
C ARG A 148 23.98 12.03 -1.75
N ARG A 149 23.88 12.40 -3.03
CA ARG A 149 22.78 13.23 -3.54
C ARG A 149 21.43 12.53 -3.39
N TYR A 150 21.33 11.30 -3.88
CA TYR A 150 20.07 10.55 -3.80
C TYR A 150 19.72 10.11 -2.39
N LEU A 151 20.73 9.86 -1.53
CA LEU A 151 20.50 9.61 -0.10
C LEU A 151 19.81 10.81 0.56
N ARG A 152 20.26 12.02 0.24
CA ARG A 152 19.64 13.25 0.75
C ARG A 152 18.22 13.44 0.22
N TYR A 153 17.99 13.19 -1.07
CA TYR A 153 16.63 13.25 -1.63
C TYR A 153 15.70 12.23 -0.97
N GLY A 154 16.15 10.99 -0.78
CA GLY A 154 15.38 9.97 -0.08
C GLY A 154 15.07 10.35 1.36
N TYR A 155 16.04 10.90 2.09
CA TYR A 155 15.86 11.41 3.45
C TYR A 155 14.80 12.51 3.53
N ASP A 156 14.86 13.50 2.64
CA ASP A 156 13.92 14.62 2.62
C ASP A 156 12.51 14.16 2.24
N ASP A 157 12.37 13.26 1.24
CA ASP A 157 11.08 12.70 0.82
C ASP A 157 10.47 11.81 1.93
N LEU A 158 11.27 11.06 2.70
CA LEU A 158 10.77 10.31 3.85
C LEU A 158 10.30 11.24 4.98
N LYS A 159 10.97 12.38 5.21
CA LYS A 159 10.50 13.41 6.15
C LYS A 159 9.19 14.04 5.72
N GLU A 160 9.03 14.29 4.42
CA GLU A 160 7.76 14.75 3.85
C GLU A 160 6.65 13.71 4.06
N THR A 161 6.96 12.43 3.80
CA THR A 161 6.04 11.31 4.06
C THR A 161 5.62 11.25 5.52
N LEU A 162 6.57 11.37 6.46
CA LEU A 162 6.30 11.39 7.90
C LEU A 162 5.39 12.55 8.29
N SER A 163 5.60 13.73 7.68
CA SER A 163 4.78 14.91 7.91
C SER A 163 3.34 14.70 7.41
N ALA A 164 3.18 14.09 6.23
CA ALA A 164 1.88 13.73 5.68
C ALA A 164 1.14 12.70 6.55
N VAL A 165 1.86 11.69 7.07
CA VAL A 165 1.30 10.69 7.99
C VAL A 165 0.86 11.36 9.31
N LYS A 166 1.67 12.26 9.87
CA LYS A 166 1.32 13.01 11.10
C LYS A 166 0.14 13.97 10.89
N ALA A 167 -0.05 14.50 9.69
CA ALA A 167 -1.21 15.35 9.38
C ALA A 167 -2.55 14.58 9.41
N LEU A 168 -2.53 13.25 9.35
CA LEU A 168 -3.74 12.42 9.50
C LEU A 168 -4.21 12.27 10.94
N LYS A 169 -3.41 12.68 11.91
CA LYS A 169 -3.68 12.49 13.35
C LYS A 169 -4.67 13.50 13.94
N VAL A 170 -5.55 14.10 13.11
CA VAL A 170 -6.62 15.02 13.54
C VAL A 170 -7.74 14.26 14.22
#